data_AF-A0A2X5RBW6-F1
#
_entry.id   AF-A0A2X5RBW6-F1
#
_cell.length_a   1.000
_cell.length_b   1.000
_cell.length_c   1.000
_cell.angle_alpha   90.00
_cell.angle_beta   90.00
_cell.angle_gamma   90.00
#
_symmetry.space_group_name_H-M   'P 1'
#
loop_
_entity.id
_entity.type
_entity.pdbx_description
1 polymer ?
#
loop_
_entity_poly.entity_id
_entity_poly.type
_entity_poly.pdbx_seq_one_letter_code
_entity_poly.pdbx_strand_id
1 'polypeptide(L)' 'MSKILWLDLETFSEVPIKNGNHAYAENVEVMLFARAVDTAPVHLWDVTCVSRPVLVPDTF' A
#
# COMPACT_ATOMS: atom_id res chain seq x y z
N MET A 1 -11.51 9.95 -21.79
CA MET A 1 -11.12 8.57 -21.43
C MET A 1 -10.92 8.50 -19.93
N SER A 2 -11.45 7.48 -19.24
CA SER A 2 -11.06 7.20 -17.85
C SER A 2 -9.69 6.54 -17.82
N LYS A 3 -8.96 6.71 -16.71
CA LYS A 3 -7.71 6.01 -16.43
C LYS A 3 -7.96 4.81 -15.53
N ILE A 4 -7.15 3.77 -15.66
CA ILE A 4 -7.17 2.59 -14.78
C ILE A 4 -6.19 2.83 -13.63
N LEU A 5 -6.63 2.55 -12.40
CA LEU A 5 -5.77 2.49 -11.23
C LEU A 5 -5.58 1.02 -10.83
N TRP A 6 -4.36 0.53 -10.96
CA TRP A 6 -3.92 -0.74 -10.37
C TRP A 6 -3.41 -0.45 -8.97
N LEU A 7 -3.83 -1.21 -7.97
CA LEU A 7 -3.38 -1.05 -6.60
C LEU A 7 -3.31 -2.39 -5.86
N ASP A 8 -2.44 -2.44 -4.86
CA ASP A 8 -2.34 -3.51 -3.88
C ASP A 8 -1.88 -2.94 -2.52
N LEU A 9 -2.26 -3.61 -1.42
CA LEU A 9 -2.01 -3.14 -0.06
C LEU A 9 -1.29 -4.21 0.76
N GLU A 10 -0.26 -3.78 1.49
CA GLU A 10 0.36 -4.62 2.52
C GLU A 10 -0.11 -4.17 3.89
N THR A 11 -0.49 -5.13 4.72
CA THR A 11 -1.24 -4.86 5.94
C THR A 11 -0.68 -5.58 7.16
N PHE A 12 -0.85 -4.96 8.33
CA PHE A 12 -0.50 -5.55 9.62
C PHE A 12 -1.73 -5.64 10.52
N SER A 13 -1.88 -6.76 11.22
CA SER A 13 -2.89 -6.95 12.28
C SER A 13 -2.28 -7.85 13.34
N GLU A 14 -2.51 -7.55 14.61
CA GLU A 14 -2.15 -8.44 15.72
C GLU A 14 -2.99 -9.73 15.70
N VAL A 15 -4.17 -9.70 15.06
CA VAL A 15 -5.01 -10.88 14.86
C VAL A 15 -4.43 -11.71 13.71
N PRO A 16 -4.08 -12.99 13.91
CA PRO A 16 -3.58 -13.82 12.81
C PRO A 16 -4.63 -14.05 11.72
N ILE A 17 -4.23 -13.98 10.44
CA ILE A 17 -5.15 -14.13 9.29
C ILE A 17 -5.89 -15.49 9.26
N LYS A 18 -5.28 -16.54 9.84
CA LYS A 18 -5.90 -17.87 9.97
C LYS A 18 -7.18 -17.87 10.82
N ASN A 19 -7.41 -16.82 11.61
CA ASN A 19 -8.63 -16.65 12.41
C ASN A 19 -9.80 -16.10 11.56
N GLY A 20 -9.59 -15.91 10.25
CA GLY A 20 -10.61 -15.50 9.29
C GLY A 20 -10.43 -14.05 8.83
N ASN A 21 -10.78 -13.80 7.56
CA ASN A 21 -10.54 -12.50 6.92
C ASN A 21 -11.26 -11.35 7.63
N HIS A 22 -12.49 -11.57 8.11
CA HIS A 22 -13.23 -10.52 8.82
C HIS A 22 -12.53 -10.11 10.13
N ALA A 23 -12.17 -11.09 10.97
CA ALA A 23 -11.48 -10.84 12.23
C ALA A 23 -10.10 -10.22 12.03
N TYR A 24 -9.38 -10.62 10.98
CA TYR A 24 -8.11 -10.01 10.60
C TYR A 24 -8.29 -8.53 10.19
N ALA A 25 -9.26 -8.25 9.31
CA ALA A 25 -9.45 -6.95 8.67
C ALA A 25 -10.10 -5.90 9.59
N GLU A 26 -10.79 -6.32 10.66
CA GLU A 26 -11.48 -5.40 11.59
C GLU A 26 -10.54 -4.38 12.24
N ASN A 27 -9.29 -4.77 12.53
CA ASN A 27 -8.30 -3.92 13.21
C ASN A 27 -6.99 -3.80 12.41
N VAL A 28 -7.05 -3.91 11.10
CA VAL A 28 -5.85 -3.93 10.27
C VAL A 28 -5.33 -2.52 10.00
N GLU A 29 -4.01 -2.35 10.03
CA GLU A 29 -3.31 -1.15 9.58
C GLU A 29 -2.73 -1.37 8.18
N VAL A 30 -2.87 -0.37 7.30
CA VAL A 30 -2.20 -0.37 6.00
C VAL A 30 -0.78 0.13 6.19
N MET A 31 0.19 -0.67 5.78
CA MET A 31 1.61 -0.40 5.93
C MET A 31 2.20 0.15 4.64
N LEU A 32 1.91 -0.51 3.51
CA LEU A 32 2.37 -0.09 2.18
C LEU A 32 1.21 0.02 1.20
N PHE A 33 1.27 1.02 0.33
CA PHE A 33 0.33 1.25 -0.76
C PHE A 33 1.08 1.24 -2.09
N ALA A 34 1.00 0.13 -2.82
CA ALA A 34 1.54 0.01 -4.17
C ALA A 34 0.48 0.44 -5.19
N ARG A 35 0.84 1.29 -6.16
CA ARG A 35 -0.07 1.70 -7.23
C ARG A 35 0.58 1.96 -8.57
N ALA A 36 -0.16 1.79 -9.64
CA ALA A 36 0.18 2.24 -10.99
C ALA A 36 -1.04 2.81 -11.70
N VAL A 37 -0.85 3.84 -12.53
CA VAL A 37 -1.90 4.42 -13.37
C VAL A 37 -1.66 4.02 -14.81
N ASP A 38 -2.62 3.32 -15.42
CA ASP A 38 -2.52 2.76 -16.77
C ASP A 38 -1.25 1.89 -16.93
N THR A 39 -0.26 2.36 -17.71
CA THR A 39 1.03 1.70 -17.96
C THR A 39 2.21 2.42 -17.30
N ALA A 40 1.94 3.39 -16.44
CA ALA A 40 2.99 4.11 -15.71
C ALA A 40 3.70 3.17 -14.71
N PRO A 41 4.93 3.49 -14.28
CA PRO A 41 5.63 2.73 -13.25
C PRO A 41 4.83 2.59 -11.95
N VAL A 42 5.18 1.58 -11.15
CA VAL A 42 4.61 1.39 -9.81
C VAL A 42 5.21 2.40 -8.84
N HIS A 43 4.37 3.06 -8.07
CA HIS A 43 4.74 3.91 -6.94
C HIS A 43 4.41 3.17 -5.64
N LEU A 44 5.40 3.02 -4.78
CA LEU A 44 5.24 2.47 -3.43
C LEU A 44 5.21 3.61 -2.42
N TRP A 45 4.09 3.76 -1.72
CA TRP A 45 4.00 4.66 -0.57
C TRP A 45 4.11 3.84 0.71
N ASP A 46 5.19 4.08 1.47
CA ASP A 46 5.33 3.61 2.85
C ASP A 46 4.52 4.54 3.78
N VAL A 47 3.39 4.02 4.27
CA VAL A 47 2.45 4.74 5.13
C VAL A 47 3.00 4.90 6.55
N THR A 48 3.95 4.04 6.94
CA THR A 48 4.59 4.05 8.26
C THR A 48 5.68 5.13 8.37
N CYS A 49 6.15 5.62 7.22
CA CYS A 49 7.20 6.62 7.16
C CYS A 49 6.65 8.01 7.54
N VAL A 50 6.81 8.39 8.82
CA VAL A 50 6.45 9.72 9.35
C VAL A 50 7.41 10.84 8.91
N SER A 51 8.52 10.51 8.25
CA SER A 51 9.42 11.54 7.74
C SER A 51 8.81 12.17 6.49
N ARG A 52 8.71 13.51 6.48
CA ARG A 52 8.41 14.37 5.33
C ARG A 52 8.90 13.72 4.02
N PRO A 53 8.14 13.81 2.91
CA PRO A 53 8.42 13.06 1.69
C PRO A 53 9.89 13.20 1.32
N VAL A 54 10.63 12.12 1.54
CA VAL A 54 11.95 11.98 0.96
C VAL A 54 11.66 11.80 -0.52
N LEU A 55 11.88 12.86 -1.29
CA LEU A 55 11.99 12.75 -2.74
C LEU A 55 13.15 11.79 -2.98
N VAL A 56 12.84 10.51 -3.17
CA VAL A 56 13.79 9.56 -3.74
C VAL A 56 14.10 10.14 -5.11
N PRO A 57 15.32 10.63 -5.37
CA PRO A 57 15.63 11.16 -6.70
C PRO A 57 15.38 10.02 -7.69
N ASP A 58 14.70 10.34 -8.79
CA ASP A 58 14.40 9.43 -9.89
C ASP A 58 15.69 8.79 -10.42
N THR A 59 16.14 7.72 -9.77
CA THR A 59 17.31 6.94 -10.18
C THR A 59 16.86 5.50 -10.36
N PHE A 60 16.33 5.25 -11.56
CA PHE A 60 16.62 4.05 -12.33
C PHE A 60 17.39 4.47 -13.56
#